data_AF-A0A4U6UCB9-F1
#
_entry.id   AF-A0A4U6UCB9-F1
#
_cell.length_a   1.000
_cell.length_b   1.000
_cell.length_c   1.000
_cell.angle_alpha   90.00
_cell.angle_beta   90.00
_cell.angle_gamma   90.00
#
_symmetry.space_group_name_H-M   'P 1'
#
loop_
_entity.id
_entity.type
_entity.pdbx_description
1 polymer ?
#
loop_
_entity_poly.entity_id
_entity_poly.type
_entity_poly.pdbx_seq_one_letter_code
_entity_poly.pdbx_strand_id
1 'polypeptide(L)'
;MALAPGRSKMRIITLAVCTLLLLASAEAATSSAVDRRYHSIFSFGDSFADTGNNPAVFAWYSFFDPVMRPPYGSTFFGRPTGRNADGRLILDFIAESLELPYVPPFLGPPFAFPSPADDCRFRQGASFAVGAATALDVEFFRERDIPGAPSKFPLNTSLGVQLEWFESMKPSLCRTTQECKEFLAGSLFLVGEFGVNDYHFSFQRKSVREVRSYVPRVVSEISMAVERLIKHGASTLVVPGVIPSGCSPPVFTMFPDAAPAEYDSRTGCLKAQNELGRHHNALLQASLKKLRAKHPHARIIYADFFGPVMEMVESPRKFGFRDDVLTVCCGGPGRNNYNGSVYCGDSGATTCGHPSASLYWDGVHFTEAANRYIAAGWLSSVGHWDGAGTGATASGAGHKN
;
A
#
# COMPACT_ATOMS: atom_id res chain seq x y z
N MET A 1 -80.17 -8.02 17.69
CA MET A 1 -79.43 -6.84 17.18
C MET A 1 -78.21 -6.65 18.08
N ALA A 2 -77.06 -7.22 17.70
CA ALA A 2 -75.86 -7.21 18.54
C ALA A 2 -75.07 -5.92 18.32
N LEU A 3 -74.89 -5.13 19.38
CA LEU A 3 -74.02 -3.95 19.41
C LEU A 3 -72.58 -4.41 19.68
N ALA A 4 -71.69 -4.15 18.73
CA ALA A 4 -70.27 -4.44 18.83
C ALA A 4 -69.53 -3.42 19.72
N PRO A 5 -68.83 -3.84 20.79
CA PRO A 5 -67.70 -3.09 21.33
C PRO A 5 -66.42 -3.59 20.61
N GLY A 6 -65.39 -2.82 20.29
CA GLY A 6 -65.06 -1.46 20.65
C GLY A 6 -63.86 -1.06 19.79
N ARG A 7 -64.13 -0.48 18.63
CA ARG A 7 -63.10 0.01 17.68
C ARG A 7 -62.11 0.99 18.32
N SER A 8 -62.49 1.67 19.40
CA SER A 8 -61.62 2.61 20.12
C SER A 8 -60.50 1.93 20.91
N LYS A 9 -60.73 0.77 21.54
CA LYS A 9 -59.67 0.08 22.32
C LYS A 9 -58.57 -0.45 21.43
N MET A 10 -58.95 -0.96 20.24
CA MET A 10 -57.99 -1.47 19.26
C MET A 10 -57.12 -0.36 18.65
N ARG A 11 -57.71 0.83 18.39
CA ARG A 11 -56.96 2.01 17.92
C ARG A 11 -55.93 2.52 18.93
N ILE A 12 -56.24 2.50 20.22
CA ILE A 12 -55.32 2.94 21.28
C ILE A 12 -54.12 1.99 21.39
N ILE A 13 -54.35 0.67 21.30
CA ILE A 13 -53.28 -0.34 21.33
C ILE A 13 -52.38 -0.20 20.10
N THR A 14 -52.94 0.00 18.90
CA THR A 14 -52.14 0.21 17.68
C THR A 14 -51.31 1.50 17.77
N LEU A 15 -51.86 2.59 18.31
CA LEU A 15 -51.11 3.83 18.49
C LEU A 15 -49.93 3.67 19.45
N ALA A 16 -50.15 2.97 20.57
CA ALA A 16 -49.12 2.70 21.59
C ALA A 16 -48.00 1.80 21.06
N VAL A 17 -48.32 0.77 20.28
CA VAL A 17 -47.32 -0.10 19.63
C VAL A 17 -46.52 0.67 18.58
N CYS A 18 -47.15 1.53 17.78
CA CYS A 18 -46.43 2.38 16.83
C CYS A 18 -45.52 3.41 17.53
N THR A 19 -45.92 3.97 18.67
CA THR A 19 -45.07 4.89 19.43
C THR A 19 -43.88 4.18 20.08
N LEU A 20 -44.07 2.98 20.62
CA LEU A 20 -42.98 2.15 21.15
C LEU A 20 -41.98 1.72 20.06
N LEU A 21 -42.46 1.38 18.85
CA LEU A 21 -41.59 1.06 17.71
C LEU A 21 -40.83 2.29 17.17
N LEU A 22 -41.46 3.47 17.21
CA LEU A 22 -40.81 4.74 16.84
C LEU A 22 -39.74 5.16 17.86
N LEU A 23 -39.99 4.91 19.16
CA LEU A 23 -39.01 5.18 20.22
C LEU A 23 -37.83 4.20 20.17
N ALA A 24 -38.07 2.91 19.93
CA ALA A 24 -37.02 1.92 19.72
C ALA A 24 -36.18 2.20 18.45
N SER A 25 -36.80 2.79 17.42
CA SER A 25 -36.10 3.25 16.20
C SER A 25 -35.29 4.53 16.43
N ALA A 26 -35.73 5.39 17.36
CA ALA A 26 -35.00 6.60 17.73
C ALA A 26 -33.77 6.28 18.61
N GLU A 27 -33.85 5.27 19.47
CA GLU A 27 -32.69 4.78 20.25
C GLU A 27 -31.68 4.01 19.37
N ALA A 28 -32.13 3.36 18.29
CA ALA A 28 -31.24 2.77 17.29
C ALA A 28 -30.59 3.81 16.34
N ALA A 29 -31.12 5.03 16.28
CA ALA A 29 -30.62 6.10 15.41
C ALA A 29 -29.54 6.98 16.07
N THR A 30 -29.29 6.84 17.37
CA THR A 30 -28.06 7.34 18.00
C THR A 30 -26.96 6.30 17.85
N SER A 31 -26.61 5.98 16.59
CA SER A 31 -25.22 5.63 16.32
C SER A 31 -24.43 6.86 16.73
N SER A 32 -23.72 6.78 17.87
CA SER A 32 -22.64 7.71 18.13
C SER A 32 -21.80 7.69 16.87
N ALA A 33 -21.77 8.79 16.11
CA ALA A 33 -20.81 8.95 15.04
C ALA A 33 -19.46 8.75 15.73
N VAL A 34 -18.89 7.55 15.63
CA VAL A 34 -17.51 7.31 15.97
C VAL A 34 -16.80 8.32 15.11
N ASP A 35 -16.14 9.29 15.74
CA ASP A 35 -15.44 10.35 15.05
C ASP A 35 -14.31 9.69 14.24
N ARG A 36 -14.65 9.27 13.02
CA ARG A 36 -13.75 8.54 12.15
C ARG A 36 -12.69 9.53 11.73
N ARG A 37 -11.48 9.32 12.23
CA ARG A 37 -10.32 10.18 11.94
C ARG A 37 -10.09 10.39 10.44
N TYR A 38 -10.42 9.39 9.62
CA TYR A 38 -10.30 9.43 8.17
C TYR A 38 -11.61 9.00 7.51
N HIS A 39 -12.03 9.72 6.46
CA HIS A 39 -13.19 9.35 5.64
C HIS A 39 -12.79 8.72 4.30
N SER A 40 -11.52 8.85 3.89
CA SER A 40 -11.01 8.30 2.64
C SER A 40 -9.51 7.99 2.68
N ILE A 41 -9.07 7.12 1.76
CA ILE A 41 -7.65 6.79 1.55
C ILE A 41 -7.26 7.03 0.09
N PHE A 42 -6.23 7.86 -0.15
CA PHE A 42 -5.61 8.01 -1.46
C PHE A 42 -4.24 7.36 -1.47
N SER A 43 -4.03 6.39 -2.36
CA SER A 43 -2.80 5.60 -2.40
C SER A 43 -2.04 5.82 -3.71
N PHE A 44 -0.75 6.06 -3.59
CA PHE A 44 0.23 6.16 -4.67
C PHE A 44 1.31 5.14 -4.39
N GLY A 45 1.90 4.53 -5.42
CA GLY A 45 2.92 3.52 -5.20
C GLY A 45 3.11 2.61 -6.39
N ASP A 46 3.71 1.47 -6.11
CA ASP A 46 3.96 0.42 -7.08
C ASP A 46 3.09 -0.82 -6.82
N SER A 47 3.60 -2.00 -7.14
CA SER A 47 2.89 -3.26 -6.98
C SER A 47 2.59 -3.64 -5.53
N PHE A 48 3.31 -3.09 -4.54
CA PHE A 48 2.99 -3.29 -3.12
C PHE A 48 1.68 -2.60 -2.71
N ALA A 49 1.21 -1.61 -3.48
CA ALA A 49 0.01 -0.84 -3.21
C ALA A 49 -1.04 -0.91 -4.34
N ASP A 50 -0.75 -1.61 -5.44
CA ASP A 50 -1.64 -1.71 -6.61
C ASP A 50 -2.88 -2.59 -6.31
N THR A 51 -4.04 -1.94 -6.31
CA THR A 51 -5.34 -2.58 -6.06
C THR A 51 -6.06 -3.04 -7.34
N GLY A 52 -5.40 -2.99 -8.50
CA GLY A 52 -5.93 -3.43 -9.79
C GLY A 52 -5.82 -2.43 -10.94
N ASN A 53 -4.85 -1.50 -10.93
CA ASN A 53 -4.53 -0.66 -12.08
C ASN A 53 -3.62 -1.39 -13.10
N ASN A 54 -2.76 -2.29 -12.63
CA ASN A 54 -1.90 -3.14 -13.46
C ASN A 54 -2.60 -3.72 -14.70
N PRO A 55 -3.77 -4.39 -14.57
CA PRO A 55 -4.42 -5.01 -15.72
C PRO A 55 -4.82 -4.00 -16.81
N ALA A 56 -5.18 -2.78 -16.43
CA ALA A 56 -5.53 -1.72 -17.38
C ALA A 56 -4.29 -1.15 -18.07
N VAL A 57 -3.25 -0.84 -17.30
CA VAL A 57 -2.00 -0.28 -17.82
C VAL A 57 -1.26 -1.30 -18.69
N PHE A 58 -1.09 -2.53 -18.22
CA PHE A 58 -0.34 -3.54 -18.95
C PHE A 58 -1.03 -3.90 -20.26
N ALA A 59 -2.37 -4.00 -20.26
CA ALA A 59 -3.14 -4.17 -21.49
C ALA A 59 -2.91 -3.02 -22.49
N TRP A 60 -2.91 -1.75 -22.04
CA TRP A 60 -2.64 -0.58 -22.88
C TRP A 60 -1.31 -0.69 -23.61
N TYR A 61 -0.28 -1.20 -22.94
CA TYR A 61 1.05 -1.37 -23.51
C TYR A 61 1.32 -2.77 -24.11
N SER A 62 0.30 -3.63 -24.23
CA SER A 62 0.47 -5.02 -24.68
C SER A 62 1.53 -5.79 -23.86
N PHE A 63 1.55 -5.56 -22.56
CA PHE A 63 2.29 -6.35 -21.58
C PHE A 63 1.41 -7.41 -20.97
N PHE A 64 2.04 -8.55 -20.73
CA PHE A 64 1.42 -9.64 -20.04
C PHE A 64 1.39 -9.36 -18.55
N ASP A 65 0.21 -9.45 -17.95
CA ASP A 65 0.01 -9.27 -16.52
C ASP A 65 -0.45 -10.60 -15.89
N PRO A 66 0.39 -11.24 -15.04
CA PRO A 66 0.02 -12.50 -14.41
C PRO A 66 -1.01 -12.33 -13.29
N VAL A 67 -1.23 -11.12 -12.74
CA VAL A 67 -1.99 -10.94 -11.48
C VAL A 67 -3.50 -11.13 -11.61
N MET A 68 -4.00 -11.30 -12.85
CA MET A 68 -5.39 -11.63 -13.13
C MET A 68 -5.65 -13.13 -13.31
N ARG A 69 -4.65 -13.98 -13.06
CA ARG A 69 -4.78 -15.44 -13.17
C ARG A 69 -4.69 -16.11 -11.79
N PRO A 70 -5.37 -17.25 -11.57
CA PRO A 70 -5.09 -18.06 -10.39
C PRO A 70 -3.59 -18.43 -10.33
N PRO A 71 -2.99 -18.50 -9.13
CA PRO A 71 -3.61 -18.48 -7.81
C PRO A 71 -3.64 -17.12 -7.09
N TYR A 72 -3.45 -15.99 -7.78
CA TYR A 72 -3.56 -14.67 -7.12
C TYR A 72 -4.94 -14.46 -6.46
N GLY A 73 -4.95 -13.86 -5.27
CA GLY A 73 -6.16 -13.65 -4.47
C GLY A 73 -6.79 -14.90 -3.84
N SER A 74 -6.15 -16.07 -3.93
CA SER A 74 -6.68 -17.35 -3.40
C SER A 74 -6.89 -17.42 -1.89
N THR A 75 -6.12 -16.71 -1.05
CA THR A 75 -6.22 -16.84 0.43
C THR A 75 -7.35 -16.03 1.05
N PHE A 76 -7.77 -14.95 0.40
CA PHE A 76 -8.81 -14.06 0.94
C PHE A 76 -9.95 -13.80 -0.04
N PHE A 77 -9.64 -13.35 -1.26
CA PHE A 77 -10.66 -12.96 -2.23
C PHE A 77 -11.29 -14.16 -2.95
N GLY A 78 -10.64 -15.33 -2.91
CA GLY A 78 -11.03 -16.54 -3.62
C GLY A 78 -10.92 -16.43 -5.14
N ARG A 79 -10.39 -15.31 -5.65
CA ARG A 79 -10.22 -15.02 -7.08
C ARG A 79 -9.16 -13.93 -7.28
N PRO A 80 -8.57 -13.82 -8.48
CA PRO A 80 -7.69 -12.71 -8.82
C PRO A 80 -8.43 -11.38 -8.81
N THR A 81 -7.80 -10.34 -8.24
CA THR A 81 -8.37 -8.97 -8.16
C THR A 81 -7.44 -7.92 -8.77
N GLY A 82 -6.30 -8.31 -9.34
CA GLY A 82 -5.26 -7.38 -9.79
C GLY A 82 -4.29 -6.93 -8.68
N ARG A 83 -4.39 -7.50 -7.47
CA ARG A 83 -3.41 -7.31 -6.40
C ARG A 83 -2.25 -8.27 -6.58
N ASN A 84 -1.02 -7.80 -6.38
CA ASN A 84 0.19 -8.60 -6.48
C ASN A 84 0.42 -9.45 -5.21
N ALA A 85 -0.57 -10.26 -4.81
CA ALA A 85 -0.49 -11.13 -3.65
C ALA A 85 -1.44 -12.33 -3.78
N ASP A 86 -1.25 -13.34 -2.93
CA ASP A 86 -2.23 -14.40 -2.69
C ASP A 86 -3.53 -13.89 -2.04
N GLY A 87 -3.54 -12.70 -1.47
CA GLY A 87 -4.72 -12.12 -0.84
C GLY A 87 -4.62 -10.60 -0.70
N ARG A 88 -4.74 -10.12 0.54
CA ARG A 88 -4.74 -8.68 0.87
C ARG A 88 -3.34 -8.08 0.86
N LEU A 89 -3.27 -6.83 0.41
CA LEU A 89 -2.10 -5.96 0.52
C LEU A 89 -2.07 -5.25 1.89
N ILE A 90 -0.94 -4.59 2.19
CA ILE A 90 -0.80 -3.74 3.38
C ILE A 90 -1.90 -2.67 3.44
N LEU A 91 -2.19 -2.05 2.29
CA LEU A 91 -3.25 -1.03 2.14
C LEU A 91 -4.63 -1.57 2.55
N ASP A 92 -4.94 -2.83 2.25
CA ASP A 92 -6.24 -3.42 2.56
C ASP A 92 -6.42 -3.61 4.08
N PHE A 93 -5.37 -4.06 4.77
CA PHE A 93 -5.37 -4.17 6.23
C PHE A 93 -5.48 -2.80 6.91
N ILE A 94 -4.87 -1.77 6.32
CA ILE A 94 -5.02 -0.38 6.80
C ILE A 94 -6.46 0.10 6.62
N ALA A 95 -7.06 -0.12 5.44
CA ALA A 95 -8.46 0.25 5.19
C ALA A 95 -9.42 -0.44 6.17
N GLU A 96 -9.26 -1.74 6.38
CA GLU A 96 -10.06 -2.51 7.36
C GLU A 96 -9.95 -1.95 8.77
N SER A 97 -8.72 -1.64 9.21
CA SER A 97 -8.47 -1.12 10.57
C SER A 97 -9.02 0.29 10.79
N LEU A 98 -9.23 1.03 9.70
CA LEU A 98 -9.86 2.36 9.70
C LEU A 98 -11.37 2.30 9.41
N GLU A 99 -11.94 1.10 9.28
CA GLU A 99 -13.34 0.86 8.90
C GLU A 99 -13.75 1.54 7.59
N LEU A 100 -12.81 1.60 6.64
CA LEU A 100 -13.02 2.10 5.29
C LEU A 100 -13.13 0.93 4.30
N PRO A 101 -13.86 1.09 3.19
CA PRO A 101 -13.90 0.07 2.14
C PRO A 101 -12.51 -0.12 1.54
N TYR A 102 -12.28 -1.28 0.93
CA TYR A 102 -11.06 -1.50 0.14
C TYR A 102 -10.94 -0.43 -0.95
N VAL A 103 -9.74 0.13 -1.06
CA VAL A 103 -9.48 1.26 -1.95
C VAL A 103 -9.59 0.78 -3.41
N PRO A 104 -10.45 1.40 -4.23
CA PRO A 104 -10.63 0.98 -5.62
C PRO A 104 -9.46 1.49 -6.49
N PRO A 105 -9.05 0.75 -7.54
CA PRO A 105 -8.12 1.27 -8.54
C PRO A 105 -8.74 2.42 -9.33
N PHE A 106 -7.93 3.43 -9.67
CA PHE A 106 -8.34 4.59 -10.47
C PHE A 106 -8.68 4.20 -11.91
N LEU A 107 -7.79 3.45 -12.57
CA LEU A 107 -7.89 3.02 -13.97
C LEU A 107 -8.67 1.70 -14.15
N GLY A 108 -8.88 0.95 -13.08
CA GLY A 108 -9.55 -0.34 -13.15
C GLY A 108 -10.97 -0.22 -13.71
N PRO A 109 -11.43 -1.18 -14.54
CA PRO A 109 -12.79 -1.16 -15.08
C PRO A 109 -13.82 -1.34 -13.95
N PRO A 110 -15.09 -0.93 -14.14
CA PRO A 110 -16.14 -0.98 -13.11
C PRO A 110 -16.50 -2.38 -12.58
N PHE A 111 -15.83 -3.44 -13.07
CA PHE A 111 -16.14 -4.85 -12.79
C PHE A 111 -15.82 -5.32 -11.36
N ALA A 112 -15.10 -4.55 -10.55
CA ALA A 112 -14.82 -4.96 -9.17
C ALA A 112 -15.97 -4.64 -8.21
N PHE A 113 -16.67 -3.50 -8.37
CA PHE A 113 -17.82 -3.10 -7.55
C PHE A 113 -18.66 -2.05 -8.31
N PRO A 114 -19.80 -2.43 -8.93
CA PRO A 114 -20.73 -1.43 -9.45
C PRO A 114 -21.39 -0.70 -8.27
N SER A 115 -21.01 0.57 -8.05
CA SER A 115 -21.79 1.47 -7.20
C SER A 115 -22.68 2.36 -8.10
N PRO A 116 -23.98 2.55 -7.81
CA PRO A 116 -24.93 3.27 -8.67
C PRO A 116 -24.71 4.79 -8.82
N ALA A 117 -23.52 5.32 -8.57
CA ALA A 117 -23.24 6.76 -8.62
C ALA A 117 -21.83 7.02 -9.16
N ASP A 118 -21.70 7.13 -10.49
CA ASP A 118 -20.44 7.47 -11.15
C ASP A 118 -19.84 8.80 -10.67
N ASP A 119 -20.66 9.71 -10.11
CA ASP A 119 -20.22 10.98 -9.50
C ASP A 119 -19.57 10.82 -8.10
N CYS A 120 -19.63 9.65 -7.47
CA CYS A 120 -19.15 9.44 -6.09
C CYS A 120 -18.15 8.28 -5.95
N ARG A 121 -17.73 7.65 -7.05
CA ARG A 121 -16.86 6.45 -7.07
C ARG A 121 -15.65 6.57 -6.14
N PHE A 122 -15.03 7.75 -6.08
CA PHE A 122 -13.78 7.98 -5.35
C PHE A 122 -13.93 8.80 -4.07
N ARG A 123 -15.16 9.07 -3.60
CA ARG A 123 -15.38 9.81 -2.35
C ARG A 123 -14.77 9.14 -1.13
N GLN A 124 -14.62 7.81 -1.14
CA GLN A 124 -13.97 7.06 -0.05
C GLN A 124 -12.50 6.73 -0.36
N GLY A 125 -11.96 7.24 -1.48
CA GLY A 125 -10.57 7.04 -1.85
C GLY A 125 -10.38 6.43 -3.23
N ALA A 126 -9.12 6.41 -3.67
CA ALA A 126 -8.66 5.75 -4.88
C ALA A 126 -7.19 5.35 -4.76
N SER A 127 -6.81 4.25 -5.40
CA SER A 127 -5.42 3.87 -5.60
C SER A 127 -5.00 4.25 -7.02
N PHE A 128 -3.93 5.02 -7.10
CA PHE A 128 -3.20 5.36 -8.32
C PHE A 128 -1.97 4.47 -8.52
N ALA A 129 -1.67 3.60 -7.54
CA ALA A 129 -0.51 2.73 -7.59
C ALA A 129 -0.61 1.75 -8.76
N VAL A 130 0.50 1.53 -9.45
CA VAL A 130 0.62 0.61 -10.58
C VAL A 130 1.87 -0.22 -10.37
N GLY A 131 1.77 -1.54 -10.50
CA GLY A 131 2.95 -2.39 -10.54
C GLY A 131 4.00 -1.92 -11.54
N ALA A 132 5.27 -2.11 -11.17
CA ALA A 132 6.44 -1.59 -11.89
C ALA A 132 6.58 -0.05 -11.92
N ALA A 133 5.73 0.72 -11.24
CA ALA A 133 5.89 2.16 -11.15
C ALA A 133 7.20 2.56 -10.44
N THR A 134 7.79 3.65 -10.92
CA THR A 134 9.04 4.23 -10.44
C THR A 134 8.81 5.59 -9.80
N ALA A 135 9.71 6.05 -8.92
CA ALA A 135 9.70 7.44 -8.50
C ALA A 135 10.04 8.37 -9.68
N LEU A 136 11.04 7.96 -10.46
CA LEU A 136 11.56 8.70 -11.61
C LEU A 136 10.71 8.46 -12.85
N ASP A 137 10.62 9.44 -13.73
CA ASP A 137 9.92 9.32 -15.02
C ASP A 137 10.65 8.39 -15.99
N VAL A 138 9.89 7.81 -16.93
CA VAL A 138 10.41 6.86 -17.92
C VAL A 138 11.56 7.45 -18.74
N GLU A 139 11.57 8.76 -18.97
CA GLU A 139 12.64 9.49 -19.65
C GLU A 139 14.00 9.31 -18.97
N PHE A 140 14.04 9.29 -17.63
CA PHE A 140 15.28 9.10 -16.87
C PHE A 140 15.99 7.81 -17.29
N PHE A 141 15.22 6.74 -17.45
CA PHE A 141 15.70 5.41 -17.77
C PHE A 141 16.02 5.31 -19.27
N ARG A 142 15.15 5.83 -20.14
CA ARG A 142 15.37 5.86 -21.60
C ARG A 142 16.67 6.56 -21.98
N GLU A 143 16.96 7.72 -21.38
CA GLU A 143 18.20 8.47 -21.60
C GLU A 143 19.46 7.71 -21.18
N ARG A 144 19.32 6.72 -20.29
CA ARG A 144 20.40 5.89 -19.75
C ARG A 144 20.43 4.51 -20.38
N ASP A 145 19.59 4.26 -21.39
CA ASP A 145 19.37 2.96 -22.03
C ASP A 145 19.07 1.88 -20.99
N ILE A 146 18.17 2.22 -20.06
CA ILE A 146 17.61 1.36 -19.02
C ILE A 146 16.12 1.19 -19.29
N PRO A 147 15.61 -0.05 -19.27
CA PRO A 147 16.33 -1.29 -19.47
C PRO A 147 16.79 -1.27 -20.93
N GLY A 148 17.89 -1.93 -21.23
CA GLY A 148 18.46 -1.89 -22.56
C GLY A 148 17.48 -2.11 -23.70
N ALA A 149 17.59 -1.36 -24.80
CA ALA A 149 16.80 -1.66 -26.00
C ALA A 149 16.97 -3.15 -26.42
N PRO A 150 15.88 -3.89 -26.69
CA PRO A 150 14.47 -3.49 -26.80
C PRO A 150 13.60 -3.88 -25.58
N SER A 151 14.12 -3.76 -24.36
CA SER A 151 13.41 -4.15 -23.14
C SER A 151 12.25 -3.21 -22.80
N LYS A 152 11.28 -3.75 -22.06
CA LYS A 152 9.88 -3.32 -22.02
C LYS A 152 9.48 -2.44 -20.81
N PHE A 153 10.35 -2.14 -19.84
CA PHE A 153 9.97 -1.27 -18.70
C PHE A 153 11.15 -0.54 -18.07
N PRO A 154 11.05 0.78 -17.80
CA PRO A 154 9.85 1.30 -17.12
C PRO A 154 8.75 1.85 -18.03
N LEU A 155 7.52 1.85 -17.51
CA LEU A 155 6.31 2.36 -18.16
C LEU A 155 6.04 3.81 -17.74
N ASN A 156 5.19 4.51 -18.50
CA ASN A 156 4.76 5.86 -18.15
C ASN A 156 3.70 5.86 -17.02
N THR A 157 4.12 5.46 -15.82
CA THR A 157 3.27 5.31 -14.63
C THR A 157 3.99 5.75 -13.34
N SER A 158 5.00 6.62 -13.50
CA SER A 158 5.82 7.13 -12.40
C SER A 158 4.98 7.84 -11.33
N LEU A 159 5.58 8.11 -10.18
CA LEU A 159 4.97 8.94 -9.14
C LEU A 159 4.46 10.28 -9.71
N GLY A 160 5.19 10.90 -10.64
CA GLY A 160 4.75 12.10 -11.35
C GLY A 160 3.42 11.90 -12.07
N VAL A 161 3.31 10.83 -12.87
CA VAL A 161 2.09 10.48 -13.61
C VAL A 161 0.93 10.15 -12.67
N GLN A 162 1.19 9.43 -11.57
CA GLN A 162 0.14 9.12 -10.59
C GLN A 162 -0.41 10.38 -9.91
N LEU A 163 0.42 11.39 -9.68
CA LEU A 163 -0.02 12.71 -9.18
C LEU A 163 -0.90 13.43 -10.21
N GLU A 164 -0.58 13.34 -11.50
CA GLU A 164 -1.42 13.91 -12.57
C GLU A 164 -2.79 13.24 -12.61
N TRP A 165 -2.86 11.92 -12.46
CA TRP A 165 -4.13 11.20 -12.34
C TRP A 165 -4.95 11.67 -11.14
N PHE A 166 -4.31 11.83 -9.98
CA PHE A 166 -4.97 12.38 -8.79
C PHE A 166 -5.52 13.78 -9.03
N GLU A 167 -4.73 14.67 -9.62
CA GLU A 167 -5.15 16.03 -9.94
C GLU A 167 -6.30 16.06 -10.95
N SER A 168 -6.31 15.13 -11.91
CA SER A 168 -7.40 14.96 -12.88
C SER A 168 -8.68 14.46 -12.23
N MET A 169 -8.57 13.66 -11.16
CA MET A 169 -9.70 13.09 -10.42
C MET A 169 -10.27 14.07 -9.38
N LYS A 170 -9.44 14.98 -8.84
CA LYS A 170 -9.80 15.92 -7.78
C LYS A 170 -11.11 16.69 -8.00
N PRO A 171 -11.47 17.16 -9.22
CA PRO A 171 -12.75 17.83 -9.46
C PRO A 171 -14.00 16.99 -9.18
N SER A 172 -13.88 15.65 -9.17
CA SER A 172 -14.98 14.75 -8.78
C SER A 172 -15.23 14.70 -7.27
N LEU A 173 -14.28 15.14 -6.45
CA LEU A 173 -14.37 15.10 -4.99
C LEU A 173 -14.93 16.40 -4.41
N CYS A 174 -14.56 17.53 -5.02
CA CYS A 174 -14.74 18.88 -4.49
C CYS A 174 -14.72 19.89 -5.65
N ARG A 175 -15.47 21.00 -5.52
CA ARG A 175 -15.62 22.00 -6.59
C ARG A 175 -14.72 23.20 -6.39
N THR A 176 -14.55 23.64 -5.14
CA THR A 176 -13.70 24.81 -4.82
C THR A 176 -12.37 24.40 -4.18
N THR A 177 -11.38 25.29 -4.23
CA THR A 177 -10.08 25.04 -3.57
C THR A 177 -10.25 24.81 -2.07
N GLN A 178 -11.16 25.54 -1.41
CA GLN A 178 -11.40 25.41 0.02
C GLN A 178 -12.07 24.07 0.36
N GLU A 179 -13.12 23.70 -0.39
CA GLU A 179 -13.76 22.39 -0.24
C GLU A 179 -12.76 21.24 -0.43
N CYS A 180 -11.87 21.35 -1.41
CA CYS A 180 -10.84 20.34 -1.62
C CYS A 180 -9.88 20.23 -0.44
N LYS A 181 -9.44 21.37 0.12
CA LYS A 181 -8.55 21.36 1.27
C LYS A 181 -9.21 20.75 2.50
N GLU A 182 -10.46 21.10 2.76
CA GLU A 182 -11.23 20.54 3.89
C GLU A 182 -11.46 19.04 3.72
N PHE A 183 -11.88 18.61 2.53
CA PHE A 183 -12.08 17.19 2.22
C PHE A 183 -10.76 16.41 2.36
N LEU A 184 -9.69 16.84 1.70
CA LEU A 184 -8.40 16.14 1.70
C LEU A 184 -7.70 16.19 3.06
N ALA A 185 -8.00 17.17 3.92
CA ALA A 185 -7.50 17.21 5.28
C ALA A 185 -8.10 16.08 6.15
N GLY A 186 -9.28 15.55 5.80
CA GLY A 186 -9.89 14.38 6.43
C GLY A 186 -9.49 13.04 5.80
N SER A 187 -8.51 13.03 4.89
CA SER A 187 -8.06 11.85 4.14
C SER A 187 -6.69 11.34 4.61
N LEU A 188 -6.48 10.04 4.49
CA LEU A 188 -5.16 9.42 4.66
C LEU A 188 -4.49 9.26 3.28
N PHE A 189 -3.25 9.73 3.15
CA PHE A 189 -2.46 9.55 1.93
C PHE A 189 -1.37 8.50 2.16
N LEU A 190 -1.30 7.47 1.33
CA LEU A 190 -0.16 6.55 1.27
C LEU A 190 0.67 6.91 0.04
N VAL A 191 1.95 7.24 0.23
CA VAL A 191 2.84 7.70 -0.84
C VAL A 191 4.02 6.75 -0.97
N GLY A 192 3.80 5.61 -1.60
CA GLY A 192 4.80 4.59 -1.85
C GLY A 192 4.31 3.16 -1.55
N GLU A 193 5.18 2.18 -1.71
CA GLU A 193 6.63 2.32 -1.87
C GLU A 193 7.08 2.81 -3.26
N PHE A 194 8.20 3.54 -3.28
CA PHE A 194 8.89 3.99 -4.50
C PHE A 194 10.41 3.92 -4.30
N GLY A 195 11.11 3.36 -5.29
CA GLY A 195 12.56 3.20 -5.28
C GLY A 195 13.01 1.80 -5.64
N VAL A 196 12.30 0.75 -5.21
CA VAL A 196 12.64 -0.64 -5.56
C VAL A 196 12.71 -0.82 -7.08
N ASN A 197 11.67 -0.42 -7.81
CA ASN A 197 11.64 -0.53 -9.28
C ASN A 197 12.71 0.35 -9.94
N ASP A 198 12.95 1.56 -9.43
CA ASP A 198 13.99 2.46 -9.93
C ASP A 198 15.38 1.78 -9.90
N TYR A 199 15.66 1.02 -8.84
CA TYR A 199 16.93 0.32 -8.67
C TYR A 199 16.97 -0.99 -9.43
N HIS A 200 15.90 -1.80 -9.37
CA HIS A 200 15.85 -3.12 -10.00
C HIS A 200 15.90 -3.04 -11.53
N PHE A 201 15.21 -2.08 -12.16
CA PHE A 201 15.37 -1.85 -13.59
C PHE A 201 16.79 -1.42 -13.97
N SER A 202 17.43 -0.61 -13.11
CA SER A 202 18.78 -0.14 -13.35
C SER A 202 19.85 -1.24 -13.21
N PHE A 203 19.64 -2.23 -12.34
CA PHE A 203 20.59 -3.34 -12.15
C PHE A 203 20.81 -4.20 -13.40
N GLN A 204 19.89 -4.15 -14.37
CA GLN A 204 20.05 -4.82 -15.66
C GLN A 204 21.29 -4.33 -16.44
N ARG A 205 21.75 -3.11 -16.17
CA ARG A 205 22.88 -2.49 -16.91
C ARG A 205 23.87 -1.71 -16.05
N LYS A 206 23.55 -1.49 -14.79
CA LYS A 206 24.34 -0.67 -13.87
C LYS A 206 24.70 -1.46 -12.64
N SER A 207 25.93 -1.29 -12.17
CA SER A 207 26.36 -1.83 -10.88
C SER A 207 25.59 -1.19 -9.72
N VAL A 208 25.51 -1.88 -8.58
CA VAL A 208 24.91 -1.33 -7.35
C VAL A 208 25.57 0.01 -6.96
N ARG A 209 26.88 0.15 -7.20
CA ARG A 209 27.62 1.39 -6.95
C ARG A 209 27.14 2.55 -7.82
N GLU A 210 26.89 2.31 -9.11
CA GLU A 210 26.34 3.33 -10.02
C GLU A 210 24.90 3.68 -9.65
N VAL A 211 24.06 2.68 -9.39
CA VAL A 211 22.65 2.89 -9.00
C VAL A 211 22.52 3.65 -7.68
N ARG A 212 23.47 3.50 -6.75
CA ARG A 212 23.52 4.30 -5.51
C ARG A 212 23.52 5.81 -5.78
N SER A 213 24.06 6.27 -6.92
CA SER A 213 24.02 7.69 -7.28
C SER A 213 22.62 8.21 -7.63
N TYR A 214 21.64 7.32 -7.87
CA TYR A 214 20.26 7.69 -8.22
C TYR A 214 19.41 7.96 -6.98
N VAL A 215 19.81 7.45 -5.80
CA VAL A 215 19.07 7.55 -4.54
C VAL A 215 18.68 9.00 -4.19
N PRO A 216 19.57 10.01 -4.27
CA PRO A 216 19.18 11.38 -3.95
C PRO A 216 18.07 11.91 -4.86
N ARG A 217 18.06 11.53 -6.15
CA ARG A 217 17.02 11.96 -7.09
C ARG A 217 15.69 11.27 -6.81
N VAL A 218 15.70 9.95 -6.59
CA VAL A 218 14.50 9.18 -6.19
C VAL A 218 13.86 9.78 -4.93
N VAL A 219 14.65 10.02 -3.87
CA VAL A 219 14.16 10.62 -2.63
C VAL A 219 13.64 12.05 -2.85
N SER A 220 14.25 12.81 -3.76
CA SER A 220 13.78 14.15 -4.13
C SER A 220 12.39 14.10 -4.75
N GLU A 221 12.13 13.19 -5.70
CA GLU A 221 10.80 13.05 -6.31
C GLU A 221 9.73 12.68 -5.28
N ILE A 222 10.02 11.72 -4.39
CA ILE A 222 9.10 11.34 -3.29
C ILE A 222 8.81 12.56 -2.40
N SER A 223 9.84 13.33 -2.06
CA SER A 223 9.69 14.52 -1.21
C SER A 223 8.87 15.61 -1.88
N MET A 224 9.06 15.81 -3.19
CA MET A 224 8.27 16.74 -4.00
C MET A 224 6.81 16.33 -4.09
N ALA A 225 6.53 15.04 -4.27
CA ALA A 225 5.18 14.49 -4.29
C ALA A 225 4.45 14.74 -2.96
N VAL A 226 5.10 14.41 -1.83
CA VAL A 226 4.56 14.68 -0.48
C VAL A 226 4.25 16.16 -0.31
N GLU A 227 5.16 17.05 -0.69
CA GLU A 227 4.93 18.50 -0.61
C GLU A 227 3.80 18.97 -1.53
N ARG A 228 3.67 18.41 -2.74
CA ARG A 228 2.58 18.72 -3.68
C ARG A 228 1.22 18.30 -3.12
N LEU A 229 1.13 17.12 -2.51
CA LEU A 229 -0.09 16.65 -1.86
C LEU A 229 -0.48 17.53 -0.67
N ILE A 230 0.48 17.97 0.16
CA ILE A 230 0.24 18.93 1.25
C ILE A 230 -0.33 20.25 0.69
N LYS A 231 0.22 20.76 -0.42
CA LYS A 231 -0.32 21.97 -1.08
C LYS A 231 -1.77 21.82 -1.54
N HIS A 232 -2.18 20.61 -1.94
CA HIS A 232 -3.56 20.29 -2.30
C HIS A 232 -4.49 20.14 -1.09
N GLY A 233 -3.97 19.99 0.12
CA GLY A 233 -4.73 19.89 1.36
C GLY A 233 -4.52 18.62 2.17
N ALA A 234 -3.62 17.72 1.75
CA ALA A 234 -3.30 16.52 2.52
C ALA A 234 -2.74 16.89 3.90
N SER A 235 -3.40 16.41 4.96
CA SER A 235 -2.99 16.65 6.35
C SER A 235 -2.25 15.45 6.97
N THR A 236 -2.54 14.23 6.52
CA THR A 236 -1.86 13.01 6.99
C THR A 236 -1.31 12.22 5.81
N LEU A 237 0.00 12.00 5.82
CA LEU A 237 0.71 11.26 4.78
C LEU A 237 1.58 10.17 5.41
N VAL A 238 1.44 8.93 4.95
CA VAL A 238 2.28 7.79 5.30
C VAL A 238 3.21 7.53 4.12
N VAL A 239 4.52 7.60 4.38
CA VAL A 239 5.56 7.48 3.36
C VAL A 239 6.45 6.31 3.75
N PRO A 240 6.26 5.12 3.14
CA PRO A 240 7.10 3.98 3.43
C PRO A 240 8.51 4.14 2.86
N GLY A 241 9.48 3.53 3.54
CA GLY A 241 10.79 3.26 2.95
C GLY A 241 10.75 2.05 2.00
N VAL A 242 11.91 1.68 1.47
CA VAL A 242 12.10 0.50 0.62
C VAL A 242 12.38 -0.77 1.44
N ILE A 243 12.04 -1.93 0.88
CA ILE A 243 12.32 -3.26 1.45
C ILE A 243 13.82 -3.62 1.40
N PRO A 244 14.29 -4.65 2.15
CA PRO A 244 15.61 -5.23 1.96
C PRO A 244 15.71 -5.99 0.63
N SER A 245 15.96 -5.26 -0.46
CA SER A 245 16.04 -5.82 -1.81
C SER A 245 17.09 -6.93 -1.95
N GLY A 246 18.15 -6.93 -1.15
CA GLY A 246 19.14 -8.01 -1.14
C GLY A 246 18.58 -9.37 -0.69
N CYS A 247 17.41 -9.38 -0.05
CA CYS A 247 16.67 -10.58 0.31
C CYS A 247 15.58 -10.95 -0.73
N SER A 248 15.38 -10.14 -1.77
CA SER A 248 14.35 -10.39 -2.78
C SER A 248 14.83 -11.44 -3.79
N PRO A 249 14.07 -12.54 -4.01
CA PRO A 249 14.47 -13.62 -4.91
C PRO A 249 14.96 -13.20 -6.33
N PRO A 250 14.31 -12.26 -7.05
CA PRO A 250 14.78 -11.73 -8.33
C PRO A 250 16.21 -11.20 -8.30
N VAL A 251 16.65 -10.64 -7.17
CA VAL A 251 18.00 -10.08 -7.04
C VAL A 251 19.05 -11.20 -7.12
N PHE A 252 18.76 -12.42 -6.68
CA PHE A 252 19.68 -13.55 -6.87
C PHE A 252 19.84 -13.95 -8.34
N THR A 253 18.80 -13.76 -9.15
CA THR A 253 18.85 -14.01 -10.60
C THR A 253 19.52 -12.86 -11.36
N MET A 254 19.39 -11.62 -10.88
CA MET A 254 20.09 -10.46 -11.44
C MET A 254 21.60 -10.47 -11.14
N PHE A 255 22.00 -11.10 -10.02
CA PHE A 255 23.39 -11.22 -9.58
C PHE A 255 23.78 -12.70 -9.39
N PRO A 256 23.75 -13.52 -10.46
CA PRO A 256 23.99 -14.96 -10.36
C PRO A 256 25.45 -15.29 -10.01
N ASP A 257 26.38 -14.40 -10.36
CA ASP A 257 27.82 -14.57 -10.18
C ASP A 257 28.36 -13.92 -8.89
N ALA A 258 27.48 -13.49 -7.98
CA ALA A 258 27.89 -12.89 -6.71
C ALA A 258 28.75 -13.87 -5.89
N ALA A 259 29.89 -13.39 -5.39
CA ALA A 259 30.80 -14.23 -4.63
C ALA A 259 30.19 -14.63 -3.27
N PRO A 260 30.55 -15.78 -2.67
CA PRO A 260 30.03 -16.19 -1.36
C PRO A 260 30.20 -15.13 -0.26
N ALA A 261 31.26 -14.32 -0.32
CA ALA A 261 31.53 -13.25 0.63
C ALA A 261 30.60 -12.03 0.49
N GLU A 262 29.83 -11.92 -0.59
CA GLU A 262 28.86 -10.83 -0.81
C GLU A 262 27.51 -11.11 -0.13
N TYR A 263 27.26 -12.37 0.21
CA TYR A 263 26.10 -12.77 0.99
C TYR A 263 26.34 -12.54 2.48
N ASP A 264 25.28 -12.18 3.19
CA ASP A 264 25.24 -12.20 4.63
C ASP A 264 25.08 -13.67 5.09
N SER A 265 25.98 -14.15 5.93
CA SER A 265 26.03 -15.56 6.32
C SER A 265 24.86 -16.03 7.18
N ARG A 266 24.14 -15.09 7.81
CA ARG A 266 23.00 -15.40 8.69
C ARG A 266 21.70 -15.43 7.89
N THR A 267 21.53 -14.53 6.94
CA THR A 267 20.27 -14.31 6.22
C THR A 267 20.27 -14.84 4.81
N GLY A 268 21.44 -15.08 4.21
CA GLY A 268 21.56 -15.45 2.79
C GLY A 268 21.25 -14.30 1.82
N CYS A 269 21.06 -13.08 2.33
CA CYS A 269 20.77 -11.90 1.51
C CYS A 269 22.06 -11.25 0.97
N LEU A 270 21.97 -10.58 -0.17
CA LEU A 270 23.08 -9.81 -0.74
C LEU A 270 23.27 -8.48 0.00
N LYS A 271 24.47 -8.25 0.53
CA LYS A 271 24.76 -7.11 1.41
C LYS A 271 24.67 -5.76 0.70
N ALA A 272 25.22 -5.63 -0.50
CA ALA A 272 25.31 -4.34 -1.20
C ALA A 272 23.93 -3.76 -1.54
N GLN A 273 22.98 -4.63 -1.91
CA GLN A 273 21.61 -4.28 -2.27
C GLN A 273 20.80 -3.90 -1.01
N ASN A 274 21.02 -4.58 0.12
CA ASN A 274 20.45 -4.17 1.41
C ASN A 274 21.03 -2.84 1.88
N GLU A 275 22.33 -2.60 1.70
CA GLU A 275 22.97 -1.32 2.02
C GLU A 275 22.48 -0.16 1.14
N LEU A 276 22.12 -0.43 -0.12
CA LEU A 276 21.44 0.55 -0.97
C LEU A 276 20.06 0.92 -0.38
N GLY A 277 19.27 -0.06 0.03
CA GLY A 277 17.97 0.18 0.66
C GLY A 277 18.07 0.95 1.97
N ARG A 278 19.04 0.60 2.84
CA ARG A 278 19.34 1.38 4.05
C ARG A 278 19.74 2.82 3.74
N HIS A 279 20.55 3.02 2.70
CA HIS A 279 20.95 4.36 2.27
C HIS A 279 19.75 5.19 1.79
N HIS A 280 18.86 4.61 0.98
CA HIS A 280 17.59 5.23 0.60
C HIS A 280 16.80 5.63 1.83
N ASN A 281 16.54 4.68 2.73
CA ASN A 281 15.68 4.90 3.89
C ASN A 281 16.23 5.99 4.82
N ALA A 282 17.56 6.07 5.00
CA ALA A 282 18.20 7.13 5.75
C ALA A 282 18.01 8.52 5.10
N LEU A 283 18.19 8.63 3.78
CA LEU A 283 17.98 9.89 3.06
C LEU A 283 16.51 10.30 3.03
N LEU A 284 15.59 9.34 2.86
CA LEU A 284 14.16 9.58 2.91
C LEU A 284 13.75 10.12 4.29
N GLN A 285 14.13 9.46 5.38
CA GLN A 285 13.84 9.94 6.74
C GLN A 285 14.39 11.35 7.00
N ALA A 286 15.62 11.64 6.53
CA ALA A 286 16.19 12.97 6.64
C ALA A 286 15.40 14.02 5.84
N SER A 287 14.89 13.67 4.66
CA SER A 287 14.04 14.55 3.85
C SER A 287 12.67 14.78 4.48
N LEU A 288 12.01 13.71 4.96
CA LEU A 288 10.74 13.81 5.67
C LEU A 288 10.85 14.65 6.95
N LYS A 289 11.99 14.58 7.67
CA LYS A 289 12.26 15.47 8.80
C LYS A 289 12.26 16.95 8.39
N LYS A 290 12.85 17.29 7.24
CA LYS A 290 12.82 18.67 6.71
C LYS A 290 11.40 19.09 6.31
N LEU A 291 10.63 18.19 5.69
CA LEU A 291 9.23 18.47 5.32
C LEU A 291 8.35 18.69 6.55
N ARG A 292 8.51 17.91 7.63
CA ARG A 292 7.81 18.13 8.90
C ARG A 292 8.09 19.50 9.50
N ALA A 293 9.35 19.95 9.44
CA ALA A 293 9.72 21.29 9.91
C ALA A 293 9.12 22.40 9.04
N LYS A 294 9.01 22.17 7.73
CA LYS A 294 8.42 23.12 6.77
C LYS A 294 6.90 23.18 6.84
N HIS A 295 6.25 22.07 7.16
CA HIS A 295 4.80 21.90 7.17
C HIS A 295 4.32 21.38 8.53
N PRO A 296 4.38 22.19 9.61
CA PRO A 296 4.05 21.73 10.98
C PRO A 296 2.58 21.33 11.16
N HIS A 297 1.70 21.74 10.23
CA HIS A 297 0.29 21.37 10.21
C HIS A 297 0.05 19.98 9.58
N ALA A 298 1.04 19.42 8.87
CA ALA A 298 0.91 18.13 8.20
C ALA A 298 1.59 17.02 9.03
N ARG A 299 0.83 15.96 9.30
CA ARG A 299 1.30 14.70 9.88
C ARG A 299 1.97 13.85 8.81
N ILE A 300 3.29 13.98 8.68
CA ILE A 300 4.08 13.16 7.76
C ILE A 300 4.66 11.99 8.56
N ILE A 301 4.26 10.76 8.26
CA ILE A 301 4.68 9.54 8.96
C ILE A 301 5.65 8.78 8.07
N TYR A 302 6.80 8.40 8.63
CA TYR A 302 7.67 7.43 7.99
C TYR A 302 7.18 6.03 8.38
N ALA A 303 6.95 5.17 7.40
CA ALA A 303 6.61 3.78 7.65
C ALA A 303 7.81 2.88 7.35
N ASP A 304 8.32 2.19 8.37
CA ASP A 304 9.43 1.28 8.18
C ASP A 304 8.95 0.02 7.44
N PHE A 305 9.41 -0.15 6.21
CA PHE A 305 9.18 -1.34 5.40
C PHE A 305 10.38 -2.30 5.46
N PHE A 306 11.55 -1.83 5.88
CA PHE A 306 12.78 -2.61 5.86
C PHE A 306 12.91 -3.50 7.10
N GLY A 307 12.71 -2.91 8.28
CA GLY A 307 12.89 -3.57 9.57
C GLY A 307 12.02 -4.81 9.74
N PRO A 308 10.68 -4.73 9.57
CA PRO A 308 9.80 -5.88 9.73
C PRO A 308 10.13 -7.04 8.77
N VAL A 309 10.50 -6.72 7.52
CA VAL A 309 10.91 -7.75 6.53
C VAL A 309 12.21 -8.41 6.97
N MET A 310 13.21 -7.65 7.42
CA MET A 310 14.43 -8.24 7.97
C MET A 310 14.18 -9.08 9.22
N GLU A 311 13.25 -8.69 10.10
CA GLU A 311 12.90 -9.51 11.27
C GLU A 311 12.25 -10.85 10.85
N MET A 312 11.37 -10.82 9.85
CA MET A 312 10.78 -12.03 9.27
C MET A 312 11.85 -12.92 8.62
N VAL A 313 12.89 -12.34 8.01
CA VAL A 313 14.01 -13.08 7.43
C VAL A 313 14.91 -13.70 8.51
N GLU A 314 15.22 -12.94 9.57
CA GLU A 314 16.12 -13.37 10.64
C GLU A 314 15.47 -14.30 11.66
N SER A 315 14.15 -14.26 11.81
CA SER A 315 13.40 -15.00 12.83
C SER A 315 12.04 -15.52 12.32
N PRO A 316 12.00 -16.29 11.22
CA PRO A 316 10.76 -16.67 10.54
C PRO A 316 9.72 -17.33 11.44
N ARG A 317 10.18 -18.22 12.32
CA ARG A 317 9.30 -18.99 13.21
C ARG A 317 8.48 -18.12 14.17
N LYS A 318 8.95 -16.91 14.52
CA LYS A 318 8.19 -15.95 15.33
C LYS A 318 6.89 -15.51 14.64
N PHE A 319 6.86 -15.57 13.30
CA PHE A 319 5.76 -15.12 12.46
C PHE A 319 4.96 -16.29 11.87
N GLY A 320 5.34 -17.54 12.19
CA GLY A 320 4.72 -18.74 11.62
C GLY A 320 5.28 -19.14 10.25
N PHE A 321 6.39 -18.55 9.81
CA PHE A 321 7.02 -18.89 8.53
C PHE A 321 8.00 -20.05 8.64
N ARG A 322 8.19 -20.74 7.52
CA ARG A 322 9.24 -21.75 7.32
C ARG A 322 10.62 -21.09 7.36
N ASP A 323 11.65 -21.86 7.73
CA ASP A 323 13.02 -21.34 7.81
C ASP A 323 13.56 -20.88 6.44
N ASP A 324 13.14 -21.55 5.35
CA ASP A 324 13.46 -21.14 3.98
C ASP A 324 12.54 -20.02 3.48
N VAL A 325 12.70 -18.84 4.07
CA VAL A 325 11.91 -17.63 3.76
C VAL A 325 12.18 -17.02 2.40
N LEU A 326 13.35 -17.28 1.82
CA LEU A 326 13.76 -16.68 0.55
C LEU A 326 13.17 -17.44 -0.65
N THR A 327 12.64 -18.64 -0.45
CA THR A 327 11.93 -19.40 -1.48
C THR A 327 10.49 -18.90 -1.63
N VAL A 328 10.13 -18.53 -2.86
CA VAL A 328 8.79 -17.98 -3.17
C VAL A 328 7.74 -19.08 -3.14
N CYS A 329 6.55 -18.75 -2.63
CA CYS A 329 5.45 -19.71 -2.59
C CYS A 329 4.97 -20.09 -3.99
N CYS A 330 4.85 -19.12 -4.91
CA CYS A 330 4.36 -19.31 -6.26
C CYS A 330 5.41 -18.82 -7.28
N GLY A 331 5.95 -19.74 -8.06
CA GLY A 331 7.01 -19.42 -9.01
C GLY A 331 7.43 -20.60 -9.86
N GLY A 332 8.52 -20.45 -10.59
CA GLY A 332 8.98 -21.42 -11.58
C GLY A 332 10.28 -22.14 -11.20
N PRO A 333 10.69 -23.13 -12.01
CA PRO A 333 11.92 -23.87 -11.77
C PRO A 333 13.13 -22.93 -11.79
N GLY A 334 13.87 -22.90 -10.67
CA GLY A 334 15.03 -22.04 -10.47
C GLY A 334 15.45 -21.97 -9.01
N ARG A 335 16.54 -21.23 -8.74
CA ARG A 335 16.98 -20.93 -7.37
C ARG A 335 15.84 -20.25 -6.62
N ASN A 336 15.56 -20.69 -5.39
CA ASN A 336 14.48 -20.16 -4.55
C ASN A 336 13.08 -20.22 -5.18
N ASN A 337 12.83 -21.20 -6.06
CA ASN A 337 11.56 -21.36 -6.81
C ASN A 337 11.22 -20.14 -7.68
N TYR A 338 12.21 -19.35 -8.09
CA TYR A 338 12.02 -18.16 -8.90
C TYR A 338 12.62 -18.32 -10.31
N ASN A 339 11.86 -17.89 -11.32
CA ASN A 339 12.27 -17.86 -12.71
C ASN A 339 11.62 -16.66 -13.40
N GLY A 340 12.43 -15.75 -13.98
CA GLY A 340 11.93 -14.52 -14.63
C GLY A 340 11.11 -14.74 -15.91
N SER A 341 11.05 -15.98 -16.42
CA SER A 341 10.27 -16.36 -17.60
C SER A 341 9.09 -17.28 -17.31
N VAL A 342 8.93 -17.72 -16.05
CA VAL A 342 7.83 -18.60 -15.62
C VAL A 342 7.15 -17.94 -14.43
N TYR A 343 6.09 -17.20 -14.72
CA TYR A 343 5.35 -16.42 -13.74
C TYR A 343 4.40 -17.30 -12.94
N CYS A 344 4.06 -16.85 -11.73
CA CYS A 344 3.00 -17.48 -10.94
C CYS A 344 1.71 -17.62 -11.78
N GLY A 345 1.13 -18.83 -11.79
CA GLY A 345 -0.04 -19.17 -12.60
C GLY A 345 0.26 -19.69 -14.01
N ASP A 346 1.52 -19.71 -14.46
CA ASP A 346 1.93 -20.40 -15.68
C ASP A 346 1.90 -21.92 -15.52
N SER A 347 1.77 -22.67 -16.63
CA SER A 347 1.74 -24.14 -16.61
C SER A 347 3.03 -24.77 -16.06
N GLY A 348 4.15 -24.06 -16.14
CA GLY A 348 5.44 -24.47 -15.56
C GLY A 348 5.68 -23.98 -14.13
N ALA A 349 4.75 -23.21 -13.56
CA ALA A 349 4.87 -22.71 -12.20
C ALA A 349 4.31 -23.72 -11.18
N THR A 350 4.84 -23.65 -9.96
CA THR A 350 4.33 -24.38 -8.81
C THR A 350 3.85 -23.40 -7.75
N THR A 351 2.93 -23.84 -6.90
CA THR A 351 2.40 -23.07 -5.77
C THR A 351 2.52 -23.90 -4.50
N CYS A 352 3.02 -23.30 -3.44
CA CYS A 352 3.16 -23.95 -2.15
C CYS A 352 1.78 -24.24 -1.53
N GLY A 353 1.64 -25.36 -0.79
CA GLY A 353 0.36 -25.76 -0.21
C GLY A 353 -0.14 -24.90 0.96
N HIS A 354 0.73 -24.09 1.57
CA HIS A 354 0.39 -23.23 2.71
C HIS A 354 1.03 -21.84 2.55
N PRO A 355 0.42 -20.92 1.77
CA PRO A 355 0.94 -19.57 1.56
C PRO A 355 1.17 -18.79 2.87
N SER A 356 0.35 -19.02 3.89
CA SER A 356 0.49 -18.39 5.21
C SER A 356 1.79 -18.74 5.96
N ALA A 357 2.51 -19.78 5.52
CA ALA A 357 3.79 -20.19 6.09
C ALA A 357 5.00 -19.70 5.26
N SER A 358 4.78 -18.83 4.26
CA SER A 358 5.80 -18.26 3.39
C SER A 358 5.85 -16.74 3.53
N LEU A 359 7.04 -16.15 3.42
CA LEU A 359 7.24 -14.70 3.39
C LEU A 359 6.89 -14.12 2.00
N TYR A 360 7.54 -14.65 0.96
CA TYR A 360 7.33 -14.22 -0.42
C TYR A 360 6.20 -15.02 -1.09
N TRP A 361 5.25 -14.30 -1.67
CA TRP A 361 4.21 -14.90 -2.50
C TRP A 361 4.80 -15.30 -3.85
N ASP A 362 5.35 -14.34 -4.57
CA ASP A 362 6.06 -14.52 -5.83
C ASP A 362 7.47 -13.90 -5.73
N GLY A 363 8.13 -13.63 -6.85
CA GLY A 363 9.47 -13.04 -6.89
C GLY A 363 9.70 -11.86 -5.94
N VAL A 364 8.86 -10.83 -5.95
CA VAL A 364 9.13 -9.60 -5.17
C VAL A 364 8.06 -9.33 -4.13
N HIS A 365 6.86 -9.87 -4.31
CA HIS A 365 5.72 -9.54 -3.47
C HIS A 365 5.58 -10.48 -2.28
N PHE A 366 5.06 -9.94 -1.19
CA PHE A 366 4.85 -10.69 0.05
C PHE A 366 3.49 -11.40 0.05
N THR A 367 3.40 -12.48 0.82
CA THR A 367 2.12 -13.13 1.11
C THR A 367 1.21 -12.23 1.91
N GLU A 368 -0.09 -12.49 1.88
CA GLU A 368 -1.08 -11.84 2.74
C GLU A 368 -0.67 -11.92 4.22
N ALA A 369 -0.12 -13.06 4.65
CA ALA A 369 0.34 -13.24 6.02
C ALA A 369 1.45 -12.26 6.40
N ALA A 370 2.46 -12.09 5.53
CA ALA A 370 3.52 -11.11 5.74
C ALA A 370 3.00 -9.67 5.65
N ASN A 371 2.13 -9.35 4.68
CA ASN A 371 1.49 -8.04 4.55
C ASN A 371 0.73 -7.65 5.82
N ARG A 372 0.06 -8.59 6.50
CA ARG A 372 -0.63 -8.35 7.77
C ARG A 372 0.32 -7.88 8.87
N TYR A 373 1.47 -8.53 9.03
CA TYR A 373 2.45 -8.14 10.04
C TYR A 373 3.05 -6.77 9.78
N ILE A 374 3.35 -6.46 8.52
CA ILE A 374 3.85 -5.13 8.11
C ILE A 374 2.79 -4.06 8.39
N ALA A 375 1.53 -4.32 8.01
CA ALA A 375 0.43 -3.40 8.24
C ALA A 375 0.20 -3.12 9.74
N ALA A 376 0.29 -4.14 10.60
CA ALA A 376 0.18 -3.96 12.05
C ALA A 376 1.25 -2.99 12.60
N GLY A 377 2.49 -3.09 12.10
CA GLY A 377 3.56 -2.15 12.42
C GLY A 377 3.23 -0.71 12.00
N TRP A 378 2.74 -0.51 10.76
CA TRP A 378 2.40 0.82 10.25
C TRP A 378 1.19 1.45 10.97
N LEU A 379 0.19 0.64 11.31
CA LEU A 379 -1.02 1.07 12.00
C LEU A 379 -0.74 1.66 13.39
N SER A 380 0.29 1.20 14.09
CA SER A 380 0.72 1.79 15.37
C SER A 380 0.97 3.30 15.26
N SER A 381 1.56 3.73 14.14
CA SER A 381 1.91 5.13 13.86
C SER A 381 0.74 5.91 13.25
N VAL A 382 -0.18 5.23 12.54
CA VAL A 382 -1.40 5.84 12.01
C VAL A 382 -2.43 6.09 13.12
N GLY A 383 -2.52 5.22 14.13
CA GLY A 383 -3.47 5.32 15.24
C GLY A 383 -3.14 6.40 16.29
N HIS A 384 -1.87 6.75 16.49
CA HIS A 384 -1.47 7.75 17.51
C HIS A 384 -1.31 9.16 16.90
N TRP A 385 -2.19 10.09 17.26
CA TRP A 385 -1.97 11.53 17.11
C TRP A 385 -2.75 12.26 18.21
N ASP A 386 -2.04 12.70 19.23
CA ASP A 386 -2.53 13.64 20.23
C ASP A 386 -2.25 15.05 19.71
N GLY A 387 -3.14 15.55 18.87
CA GLY A 387 -3.01 16.87 18.29
C GLY A 387 -3.44 17.95 19.27
N ALA A 388 -2.52 18.49 20.06
CA ALA A 388 -2.54 19.90 20.47
C ALA A 388 -1.24 20.31 21.17
N GLY A 389 -0.55 21.30 20.59
CA GLY A 389 0.14 22.27 21.41
C GLY A 389 -0.88 23.08 22.21
N THR A 390 -1.19 22.63 23.41
CA THR A 390 -1.66 23.46 24.52
C THR A 390 -0.90 23.02 25.75
N GLY A 391 -0.24 23.97 26.41
CA GLY A 391 0.66 23.71 27.53
C GLY A 391 -0.06 22.97 28.65
N ALA A 392 0.44 21.78 28.97
CA ALA A 392 0.26 21.17 30.28
C ALA A 392 1.65 20.84 30.83
N THR A 393 2.05 21.65 31.81
CA THR A 393 3.22 21.46 32.65
C THR A 393 3.28 20.04 33.19
N ALA A 394 4.35 19.31 32.87
CA ALA A 394 4.71 18.11 33.60
C ALA A 394 5.21 18.52 34.99
N SER A 395 4.32 18.49 35.99
CA SER A 395 4.71 18.50 37.39
C SER A 395 5.24 17.11 37.73
N GLY A 396 6.48 17.08 38.21
CA GLY A 396 7.10 15.88 38.70
C GLY A 396 6.42 15.35 39.97
N ALA A 397 6.51 14.04 40.14
CA ALA A 397 6.41 13.39 41.44
C ALA A 397 7.50 12.33 41.50
N GLY A 398 8.57 12.64 42.23
CA GLY A 398 9.54 11.65 42.66
C GLY A 398 8.87 10.65 43.61
N HIS A 399 9.30 9.40 43.52
CA HIS A 399 9.10 8.42 44.58
C HIS A 399 10.44 8.19 45.26
N LYS A 400 10.55 8.73 46.47
CA LYS A 400 11.30 8.12 47.55
C LYS A 400 10.37 7.11 48.21
N ASN A 401 10.77 5.86 48.25
CA ASN A 401 10.96 5.07 49.48
C ASN A 401 11.75 3.81 49.13
#